data_AF-A0A3N5GN96-F1
#
_entry.id   AF-A0A3N5GN96-F1
#
_cell.length_a   1.000
_cell.length_b   1.000
_cell.length_c   1.000
_cell.angle_alpha   90.00
_cell.angle_beta   90.00
_cell.angle_gamma   90.00
#
_symmetry.space_group_name_H-M   'P 1'
#
loop_
_entity.id
_entity.type
_entity.pdbx_description
1 polymer ?
#
loop_
_entity_poly.entity_id
_entity_poly.type
_entity_poly.pdbx_seq_one_letter_code
_entity_poly.pdbx_strand_id
1 'polypeptide(L)'
;MNLFELTTQVLEWPRLLEALAGHARSTMGAARCRALELATSLLDSQRRQQETTEMGQLQASGETPPTLAFPDIRDPLARARKGAVLEVHELRDCAIVLELLEESGRFVGRHQHDAPALTSVAHPLRSVGQLRPVQTALDGAIHPDGSIKESATPELRRLTHQAQALKQQMRHQVDQILHSRRYEDILQEQYFAQREGRYVIPVKADMRGRVPGIVHDVSASGATLFLEPRELVELNNSIKVADL
;
A
#
# COMPACT_ATOMS: atom_id res chain seq x y z
N MET A 1 -33.23 -33.56 20.46
CA MET A 1 -32.00 -32.88 20.87
C MET A 1 -31.03 -33.94 21.36
N ASN A 2 -29.86 -34.09 20.74
CA ASN A 2 -28.85 -35.05 21.21
C ASN A 2 -28.10 -34.46 22.43
N LEU A 3 -27.34 -35.29 23.17
CA LEU A 3 -26.62 -34.85 24.36
C LEU A 3 -25.66 -33.69 24.05
N PHE A 4 -25.04 -33.70 22.86
CA PHE A 4 -24.10 -32.69 22.42
C PHE A 4 -24.76 -31.30 22.21
N GLU A 5 -25.95 -31.26 21.63
CA GLU A 5 -26.76 -30.06 21.46
C GLU A 5 -27.18 -29.50 22.83
N LEU A 6 -27.58 -30.38 23.76
CA LEU A 6 -27.93 -29.99 25.13
C LEU A 6 -26.72 -29.40 25.86
N THR A 7 -25.54 -30.04 25.77
CA THR A 7 -24.29 -29.53 26.34
C THR A 7 -23.90 -28.18 25.74
N THR A 8 -23.99 -28.03 24.42
CA THR A 8 -23.72 -26.76 23.72
C THR A 8 -24.62 -25.64 24.23
N GLN A 9 -25.90 -25.93 24.47
CA GLN A 9 -26.87 -24.97 25.00
C GLN A 9 -26.58 -24.62 26.47
N VAL A 10 -26.36 -25.61 27.33
CA VAL A 10 -26.11 -25.42 28.77
C VAL A 10 -24.82 -24.67 29.03
N LEU A 11 -23.77 -24.93 28.24
CA LEU A 11 -22.51 -24.20 28.32
C LEU A 11 -22.57 -22.80 27.68
N GLU A 12 -23.72 -22.43 27.10
CA GLU A 12 -23.89 -21.21 26.33
C GLU A 12 -22.79 -21.03 25.27
N TRP A 13 -22.39 -22.12 24.62
CA TRP A 13 -21.20 -22.17 23.78
C TRP A 13 -21.13 -21.04 22.75
N PRO A 14 -22.20 -20.70 22.00
CA PRO A 14 -22.16 -19.57 21.07
C PRO A 14 -21.80 -18.22 21.74
N ARG A 15 -22.28 -17.97 22.97
CA ARG A 15 -21.96 -16.73 23.71
C ARG A 15 -20.48 -16.68 24.08
N LEU A 16 -19.91 -17.81 24.48
CA LEU A 16 -18.47 -17.91 24.76
C LEU A 16 -17.63 -17.68 23.50
N LEU A 17 -18.04 -18.25 22.35
CA LEU A 17 -17.32 -18.06 21.09
C LEU A 17 -17.34 -16.60 20.63
N GLU A 18 -18.46 -15.89 20.80
CA GLU A 18 -18.51 -14.44 20.51
C GLU A 18 -17.59 -13.64 21.43
N ALA A 19 -17.56 -13.96 22.73
CA ALA A 19 -16.62 -13.32 23.65
C ALA A 19 -15.16 -13.56 23.22
N LEU A 20 -14.82 -14.80 22.88
CA LEU A 20 -13.49 -15.17 22.38
C LEU A 20 -13.15 -14.44 21.07
N ALA A 21 -14.09 -14.39 20.13
CA ALA A 21 -13.91 -13.69 18.85
C ALA A 21 -13.67 -12.19 19.04
N GLY A 22 -14.25 -11.57 20.08
CA GLY A 22 -13.99 -10.18 20.45
C GLY A 22 -12.55 -9.91 20.91
N HIS A 23 -11.83 -10.94 21.35
CA HIS A 23 -10.41 -10.85 21.71
C HIS A 23 -9.46 -11.17 20.55
N ALA A 24 -9.96 -11.68 19.43
CA ALA A 24 -9.14 -11.94 18.24
C ALA A 24 -8.58 -10.64 17.65
N ARG A 25 -7.40 -10.74 17.02
CA ARG A 25 -6.68 -9.59 16.44
C ARG A 25 -6.82 -9.46 14.92
N SER A 26 -7.43 -10.44 14.25
CA SER A 26 -7.77 -10.40 12.84
C SER A 26 -9.20 -10.82 12.58
N THR A 27 -9.76 -10.35 11.47
CA THR A 27 -11.08 -10.77 10.98
C THR A 27 -11.15 -12.29 10.78
N MET A 28 -10.08 -12.88 10.22
CA MET A 28 -9.94 -14.32 10.05
C MET A 28 -9.89 -15.06 11.39
N GLY A 29 -9.15 -14.53 12.38
CA GLY A 29 -9.10 -15.09 13.73
C GLY A 29 -10.48 -15.08 14.40
N ALA A 30 -11.18 -13.95 14.33
CA ALA A 30 -12.53 -13.82 14.89
C ALA A 30 -13.52 -14.80 14.25
N ALA A 31 -13.50 -14.92 12.91
CA ALA A 31 -14.33 -15.89 12.19
C ALA A 31 -14.01 -17.33 12.61
N ARG A 32 -12.72 -17.65 12.79
CA ARG A 32 -12.27 -18.98 13.22
C ARG A 32 -12.67 -19.29 14.66
N CYS A 33 -12.65 -18.31 15.56
CA CYS A 33 -13.19 -18.44 16.93
C CYS A 33 -14.69 -18.76 16.93
N ARG A 34 -15.49 -18.05 16.12
CA ARG A 34 -16.94 -18.29 16.00
C ARG A 34 -17.29 -19.67 15.43
N ALA A 35 -16.41 -20.23 14.61
CA ALA A 35 -16.60 -21.54 13.98
C ALA A 35 -16.07 -22.70 14.85
N LEU A 36 -15.57 -22.45 16.07
CA LEU A 36 -15.07 -23.52 16.93
C LEU A 36 -16.21 -24.40 17.45
N GLU A 37 -16.09 -25.70 17.20
CA GLU A 37 -16.99 -26.70 17.79
C GLU A 37 -16.41 -27.26 19.09
N LEU A 38 -17.28 -27.72 19.99
CA LEU A 38 -16.87 -28.50 21.16
C LEU A 38 -16.06 -29.72 20.69
N ALA A 39 -14.92 -29.95 21.33
CA ALA A 39 -14.11 -31.12 21.03
C ALA A 39 -14.88 -32.41 21.37
N THR A 40 -14.83 -33.38 20.46
CA THR A 40 -15.56 -34.65 20.59
C THR A 40 -14.72 -35.77 21.18
N SER A 41 -13.44 -35.50 21.47
CA SER A 41 -12.51 -36.44 22.08
C SER A 41 -11.68 -35.77 23.17
N LEU A 42 -11.29 -36.55 24.19
CA LEU A 42 -10.40 -36.07 25.25
C LEU A 42 -9.06 -35.61 24.68
N LEU A 43 -8.54 -36.32 23.68
CA LEU A 43 -7.27 -35.99 23.04
C LEU A 43 -7.32 -34.62 22.34
N ASP A 44 -8.40 -34.33 21.61
CA ASP A 44 -8.57 -33.02 20.97
C ASP A 44 -8.71 -31.90 22.00
N SER A 45 -9.44 -32.14 23.10
CA SER A 45 -9.56 -31.19 24.21
C SER A 45 -8.21 -30.89 24.85
N GLN A 46 -7.43 -31.93 25.17
CA GLN A 46 -6.09 -31.81 25.76
C GLN A 46 -5.14 -31.07 24.82
N ARG A 47 -5.18 -31.36 23.51
CA ARG A 47 -4.35 -30.67 22.52
C ARG A 47 -4.66 -29.17 22.47
N ARG A 48 -5.93 -28.79 22.34
CA ARG A 48 -6.35 -27.37 22.31
C ARG A 48 -6.03 -26.64 23.62
N GLN A 49 -6.17 -27.34 24.75
CA GLN A 49 -5.79 -26.81 26.07
C GLN A 49 -4.27 -26.57 26.13
N GLN A 50 -3.46 -27.53 25.68
CA GLN A 50 -2.01 -27.42 25.66
C GLN A 50 -1.54 -26.25 24.77
N GLU A 51 -2.12 -26.09 23.57
CA GLU A 51 -1.85 -24.92 22.70
C GLU A 51 -2.09 -23.59 23.43
N THR A 52 -3.19 -23.50 24.19
CA THR A 52 -3.53 -22.30 24.98
C THR A 52 -2.59 -22.10 26.16
N THR A 53 -2.25 -23.17 26.88
CA THR A 53 -1.34 -23.15 28.02
C THR A 53 0.07 -22.69 27.60
N GLU A 54 0.60 -23.23 26.52
CA GLU A 54 1.93 -22.85 26.00
C GLU A 54 1.96 -21.36 25.61
N MET A 55 0.94 -20.86 24.92
CA MET A 55 0.89 -19.43 24.57
C MET A 55 0.81 -18.55 25.83
N GLY A 56 0.03 -18.96 26.83
CA GLY A 56 -0.05 -18.25 28.11
C GLY A 56 1.27 -18.23 28.86
N GLN A 57 2.04 -19.33 28.83
CA GLN A 57 3.36 -19.42 29.44
C GLN A 57 4.37 -18.49 28.76
N LEU A 58 4.39 -18.47 27.43
CA LEU A 58 5.27 -17.56 26.67
C LEU A 58 4.95 -16.09 26.98
N GLN A 59 3.66 -15.73 27.03
CA GLN A 59 3.26 -14.36 27.40
C GLN A 59 3.68 -14.01 28.84
N ALA A 60 3.51 -14.95 29.78
CA ALA A 60 3.90 -14.75 31.17
C ALA A 60 5.42 -14.63 31.36
N SER A 61 6.23 -15.25 30.48
CA SER A 61 7.68 -15.11 30.47
C SER A 61 8.17 -13.82 29.80
N GLY A 62 7.26 -12.96 29.32
CA GLY A 62 7.58 -11.70 28.67
C GLY A 62 7.87 -11.81 27.17
N GLU A 63 7.67 -12.99 26.56
CA GLU A 63 7.77 -13.12 25.10
C GLU A 63 6.61 -12.38 24.43
N THR A 64 6.95 -11.61 23.40
CA THR A 64 5.97 -10.83 22.65
C THR A 64 5.74 -11.49 21.29
N PRO A 65 4.56 -12.10 21.05
CA PRO A 65 4.25 -12.62 19.72
C PRO A 65 4.07 -11.48 18.71
N PRO A 66 4.23 -11.74 17.40
CA PRO A 66 3.97 -10.76 16.35
C PRO A 66 2.55 -10.19 16.42
N THR A 67 2.37 -8.97 15.94
CA THR A 67 1.06 -8.33 15.90
C THR A 67 0.17 -9.03 14.87
N LEU A 68 -0.86 -9.73 15.34
CA LEU A 68 -1.76 -10.53 14.51
C LEU A 68 -2.88 -9.72 13.83
N ALA A 69 -2.66 -8.44 13.56
CA ALA A 69 -3.58 -7.61 12.78
C ALA A 69 -3.11 -7.57 11.32
N PHE A 70 -3.85 -8.25 10.44
CA PHE A 70 -3.49 -8.39 9.03
C PHE A 70 -4.73 -8.38 8.13
N PRO A 71 -4.57 -7.93 6.87
CA PRO A 71 -5.67 -7.90 5.90
C PRO A 71 -6.09 -9.32 5.49
N ASP A 72 -7.38 -9.49 5.18
CA ASP A 72 -7.89 -10.75 4.64
C ASP A 72 -7.67 -10.80 3.14
N ILE A 73 -6.65 -11.56 2.71
CA ILE A 73 -6.25 -11.68 1.31
C ILE A 73 -6.87 -12.88 0.59
N ARG A 74 -7.82 -13.61 1.22
CA ARG A 74 -8.40 -14.84 0.62
C ARG A 74 -9.12 -14.58 -0.70
N ASP A 75 -9.93 -13.53 -0.76
CA ASP A 75 -10.67 -13.16 -1.96
C ASP A 75 -9.73 -12.70 -3.10
N PRO A 76 -8.78 -11.78 -2.87
CA PRO A 76 -7.72 -11.46 -3.83
C PRO A 76 -7.02 -12.71 -4.37
N LEU A 77 -6.52 -13.59 -3.49
CA LEU A 77 -5.83 -14.81 -3.90
C LEU A 77 -6.71 -15.77 -4.70
N ALA A 78 -8.00 -15.89 -4.35
CA ALA A 78 -8.95 -16.71 -5.09
C ALA A 78 -9.21 -16.18 -6.51
N ARG A 79 -9.22 -14.86 -6.70
CA ARG A 79 -9.30 -14.21 -8.02
C ARG A 79 -8.00 -14.39 -8.80
N ALA A 80 -6.84 -14.16 -8.16
CA ALA A 80 -5.52 -14.33 -8.78
C ALA A 80 -5.31 -15.76 -9.29
N ARG A 81 -5.74 -16.76 -8.54
CA ARG A 81 -5.71 -18.17 -8.97
C ARG A 81 -6.49 -18.44 -10.25
N LYS A 82 -7.52 -17.63 -10.54
CA LYS A 82 -8.32 -17.70 -11.79
C LYS A 82 -7.73 -16.85 -12.92
N GLY A 83 -6.55 -16.26 -12.73
CA GLY A 83 -5.87 -15.41 -13.72
C GLY A 83 -6.21 -13.92 -13.61
N ALA A 84 -6.92 -13.48 -12.57
CA ALA A 84 -7.15 -12.05 -12.36
C ALA A 84 -5.86 -11.33 -11.94
N VAL A 85 -5.69 -10.09 -12.39
CA VAL A 85 -4.63 -9.20 -11.89
C VAL A 85 -5.08 -8.60 -10.56
N LEU A 86 -4.14 -8.49 -9.62
CA LEU A 86 -4.35 -7.85 -8.34
C LEU A 86 -4.02 -6.37 -8.43
N GLU A 87 -4.82 -5.56 -7.75
CA GLU A 87 -4.55 -4.14 -7.61
C GLU A 87 -3.37 -3.90 -6.65
N VAL A 88 -2.73 -2.73 -6.74
CA VAL A 88 -1.52 -2.42 -5.95
C VAL A 88 -1.76 -2.55 -4.44
N HIS A 89 -2.92 -2.12 -3.96
CA HIS A 89 -3.27 -2.24 -2.54
C HIS A 89 -3.43 -3.70 -2.10
N GLU A 90 -3.90 -4.60 -2.98
CA GLU A 90 -4.05 -6.02 -2.69
C GLU A 90 -2.69 -6.73 -2.68
N LEU A 91 -1.77 -6.32 -3.57
CA LEU A 91 -0.38 -6.78 -3.57
C LEU A 91 0.37 -6.33 -2.32
N ARG A 92 0.18 -5.08 -1.89
CA ARG A 92 0.68 -4.57 -0.61
C ARG A 92 0.14 -5.41 0.56
N ASP A 93 -1.16 -5.69 0.57
CA ASP A 93 -1.78 -6.49 1.62
C ASP A 93 -1.21 -7.92 1.67
N CYS A 94 -0.88 -8.50 0.50
CA CYS A 94 -0.14 -9.77 0.43
C CYS A 94 1.26 -9.66 1.04
N ALA A 95 1.99 -8.57 0.81
CA ALA A 95 3.31 -8.34 1.40
C ALA A 95 3.24 -8.29 2.94
N ILE A 96 2.28 -7.57 3.50
CA ILE A 96 2.02 -7.50 4.95
C ILE A 96 1.78 -8.90 5.53
N VAL A 97 0.96 -9.71 4.86
CA VAL A 97 0.68 -11.08 5.32
C VAL A 97 1.93 -11.96 5.22
N LEU A 98 2.72 -11.87 4.15
CA LEU A 98 3.95 -12.65 4.00
C LEU A 98 4.98 -12.32 5.09
N GLU A 99 5.16 -11.03 5.41
CA GLU A 99 6.02 -10.57 6.49
C GLU A 99 5.56 -11.16 7.84
N LEU A 100 4.28 -11.04 8.16
CA LEU A 100 3.71 -11.60 9.39
C LEU A 100 3.89 -13.13 9.49
N LEU A 101 3.73 -13.85 8.38
CA LEU A 101 3.94 -15.30 8.34
C LEU A 101 5.39 -15.67 8.63
N GLU A 102 6.36 -14.91 8.10
CA GLU A 102 7.78 -15.14 8.39
C GLU A 102 8.12 -14.80 9.84
N GLU A 103 7.62 -13.68 10.37
CA GLU A 103 7.78 -13.30 11.78
C GLU A 103 7.18 -14.35 12.73
N SER A 104 5.98 -14.83 12.42
CA SER A 104 5.30 -15.87 13.19
C SER A 104 6.07 -17.20 13.13
N GLY A 105 6.59 -17.58 11.96
CA GLY A 105 7.43 -18.76 11.81
C GLY A 105 8.73 -18.64 12.62
N ARG A 106 9.37 -17.47 12.62
CA ARG A 106 10.58 -17.19 13.40
C ARG A 106 10.29 -17.21 14.90
N PHE A 107 9.19 -16.59 15.34
CA PHE A 107 8.76 -16.59 16.73
C PHE A 107 8.59 -18.01 17.24
N VAL A 108 7.78 -18.83 16.56
CA VAL A 108 7.52 -20.21 16.98
C VAL A 108 8.77 -21.08 16.88
N GLY A 109 9.62 -20.87 15.86
CA GLY A 109 10.89 -21.57 15.73
C GLY A 109 11.84 -21.37 16.90
N ARG A 110 11.89 -20.16 17.48
CA ARG A 110 12.69 -19.87 18.70
C ARG A 110 12.18 -20.64 19.92
N HIS A 111 10.88 -20.89 20.01
CA HIS A 111 10.23 -21.54 21.15
C HIS A 111 9.87 -23.00 20.90
N GLN A 112 10.50 -23.66 19.93
CA GLN A 112 10.11 -25.02 19.53
C GLN A 112 10.25 -26.09 20.63
N HIS A 113 11.14 -25.87 21.60
CA HIS A 113 11.34 -26.77 22.73
C HIS A 113 10.39 -26.45 23.90
N ASP A 114 10.11 -25.16 24.13
CA ASP A 114 9.28 -24.69 25.24
C ASP A 114 7.78 -24.79 24.92
N ALA A 115 7.44 -24.68 23.64
CA ALA A 115 6.07 -24.68 23.12
C ALA A 115 5.88 -25.64 21.92
N PRO A 116 5.98 -26.96 22.14
CA PRO A 116 5.89 -27.96 21.07
C PRO A 116 4.49 -28.07 20.43
N ALA A 117 3.39 -27.88 21.19
CA ALA A 117 2.05 -27.92 20.61
C ALA A 117 1.79 -26.72 19.69
N LEU A 118 2.22 -25.52 20.08
CA LEU A 118 2.18 -24.34 19.21
C LEU A 118 3.03 -24.53 17.95
N THR A 119 4.20 -25.17 18.10
CA THR A 119 5.08 -25.50 16.96
C THR A 119 4.44 -26.47 15.99
N SER A 120 3.65 -27.41 16.49
CA SER A 120 2.86 -28.32 15.65
C SER A 120 1.81 -27.56 14.84
N VAL A 121 1.04 -26.66 15.48
CA VAL A 121 0.04 -25.83 14.79
C VAL A 121 0.67 -24.90 13.74
N ALA A 122 1.85 -24.38 14.02
CA ALA A 122 2.60 -23.49 13.13
C ALA A 122 3.39 -24.23 12.04
N HIS A 123 3.31 -25.57 11.96
CA HIS A 123 4.05 -26.34 10.96
C HIS A 123 3.90 -25.83 9.51
N PRO A 124 2.70 -25.40 9.05
CA PRO A 124 2.54 -24.82 7.71
C PRO A 124 3.37 -23.55 7.47
N LEU A 125 3.79 -22.83 8.52
CA LEU A 125 4.64 -21.65 8.37
C LEU A 125 6.06 -22.00 7.90
N ARG A 126 6.51 -23.26 8.05
CA ARG A 126 7.84 -23.69 7.61
C ARG A 126 8.03 -23.60 6.09
N SER A 127 6.95 -23.70 5.32
CA SER A 127 7.02 -23.56 3.85
C SER A 127 6.99 -22.10 3.38
N VAL A 128 6.74 -21.12 4.25
CA VAL A 128 6.67 -19.69 3.88
C VAL A 128 8.00 -19.19 3.31
N GLY A 129 9.13 -19.79 3.73
CA GLY A 129 10.45 -19.47 3.16
C GLY A 129 10.54 -19.66 1.63
N GLN A 130 9.69 -20.51 1.04
CA GLN A 130 9.61 -20.69 -0.41
C GLN A 130 8.98 -19.48 -1.13
N LEU A 131 8.26 -18.63 -0.40
CA LEU A 131 7.59 -17.44 -0.92
C LEU A 131 8.47 -16.18 -0.83
N ARG A 132 9.71 -16.29 -0.30
CA ARG A 132 10.66 -15.18 -0.22
C ARG A 132 10.89 -14.43 -1.55
N PRO A 133 10.97 -15.10 -2.71
CA PRO A 133 11.08 -14.39 -3.99
C PRO A 133 9.89 -13.49 -4.27
N VAL A 134 8.68 -13.91 -3.89
CA VAL A 134 7.45 -13.11 -4.04
C VAL A 134 7.51 -11.91 -3.12
N GLN A 135 7.84 -12.11 -1.84
CA GLN A 135 8.00 -11.02 -0.88
C GLN A 135 9.05 -10.00 -1.35
N THR A 136 10.21 -10.47 -1.81
CA THR A 136 11.28 -9.59 -2.33
C THR A 136 10.82 -8.80 -3.55
N ALA A 137 10.03 -9.41 -4.44
CA ALA A 137 9.48 -8.72 -5.60
C ALA A 137 8.46 -7.63 -5.18
N LEU A 138 7.58 -7.94 -4.23
CA LEU A 138 6.61 -6.99 -3.70
C LEU A 138 7.31 -5.82 -2.99
N ASP A 139 8.26 -6.11 -2.10
CA ASP A 139 9.03 -5.10 -1.37
C ASP A 139 9.89 -4.26 -2.31
N GLY A 140 10.40 -4.82 -3.40
CA GLY A 140 11.15 -4.09 -4.43
C GLY A 140 10.28 -3.15 -5.27
N ALA A 141 8.99 -3.44 -5.39
CA ALA A 141 8.07 -2.73 -6.28
C ALA A 141 7.10 -1.78 -5.57
N ILE A 142 6.76 -2.02 -4.31
CA ILE A 142 5.67 -1.33 -3.61
C ILE A 142 6.18 -0.73 -2.29
N HIS A 143 5.81 0.52 -2.02
CA HIS A 143 6.03 1.18 -0.74
C HIS A 143 5.00 0.73 0.30
N PRO A 144 5.28 0.86 1.61
CA PRO A 144 4.33 0.51 2.66
C PRO A 144 3.00 1.27 2.60
N ASP A 145 2.97 2.47 2.01
CA ASP A 145 1.75 3.26 1.79
C ASP A 145 0.89 2.76 0.61
N GLY A 146 1.42 1.83 -0.19
CA GLY A 146 0.77 1.29 -1.39
C GLY A 146 1.10 2.03 -2.68
N SER A 147 2.05 2.97 -2.67
CA SER A 147 2.58 3.58 -3.90
C SER A 147 3.61 2.66 -4.59
N ILE A 148 3.70 2.72 -5.92
CA ILE A 148 4.70 1.98 -6.68
C ILE A 148 6.04 2.71 -6.58
N LYS A 149 7.11 1.96 -6.28
CA LYS A 149 8.47 2.47 -6.25
C LYS A 149 8.91 2.83 -7.66
N GLU A 150 9.55 3.98 -7.85
CA GLU A 150 10.18 4.35 -9.13
C GLU A 150 11.20 3.29 -9.58
N SER A 151 11.82 2.60 -8.61
CA SER A 151 12.76 1.50 -8.84
C SER A 151 12.13 0.14 -9.13
N ALA A 152 10.80 0.03 -9.20
CA ALA A 152 10.11 -1.25 -9.40
C ALA A 152 10.60 -1.97 -10.67
N THR A 153 10.88 -1.21 -11.73
CA THR A 153 11.55 -1.72 -12.92
C THR A 153 12.62 -0.75 -13.41
N PRO A 154 13.67 -1.23 -14.12
CA PRO A 154 14.67 -0.36 -14.74
C PRO A 154 14.05 0.62 -15.75
N GLU A 155 13.01 0.18 -16.47
CA GLU A 155 12.29 1.00 -17.43
C GLU A 155 11.49 2.11 -16.75
N LEU A 156 10.73 1.79 -15.69
CA LEU A 156 10.01 2.79 -14.91
C LEU A 156 10.98 3.82 -14.34
N ARG A 157 12.08 3.36 -13.72
CA ARG A 157 13.13 4.25 -13.21
C ARG A 157 13.66 5.19 -14.29
N ARG A 158 13.94 4.66 -15.50
CA ARG A 158 14.43 5.46 -16.63
C ARG A 158 13.40 6.51 -17.06
N LEU A 159 12.14 6.12 -17.20
CA LEU A 159 11.04 7.02 -17.60
C LEU A 159 10.79 8.09 -16.55
N THR A 160 10.78 7.74 -15.26
CA THR A 160 10.61 8.70 -14.17
C THR A 160 11.76 9.70 -14.12
N HIS A 161 13.01 9.25 -14.26
CA HIS A 161 14.14 10.17 -14.35
C HIS A 161 14.06 11.09 -15.58
N GLN A 162 13.62 10.57 -16.73
CA GLN A 162 13.43 11.37 -17.93
C GLN A 162 12.34 12.44 -17.71
N ALA A 163 11.22 12.09 -17.08
CA ALA A 163 10.16 13.04 -16.73
C ALA A 163 10.67 14.12 -15.76
N GLN A 164 11.43 13.74 -14.72
CA GLN A 164 12.03 14.68 -13.76
C GLN A 164 13.04 15.62 -14.43
N ALA A 165 13.89 15.10 -15.31
CA ALA A 165 14.86 15.91 -16.06
C ALA A 165 14.16 16.95 -16.94
N LEU A 166 13.09 16.58 -17.64
CA LEU A 166 12.28 17.51 -18.44
C LEU A 166 11.65 18.60 -17.56
N LYS A 167 11.10 18.23 -16.39
CA LYS A 167 10.53 19.18 -15.42
C LYS A 167 11.58 20.13 -14.86
N GLN A 168 12.80 19.66 -14.58
CA GLN A 168 13.91 20.50 -14.15
C GLN A 168 14.36 21.47 -15.25
N GLN A 169 14.46 20.99 -16.49
CA GLN A 169 14.76 21.82 -17.65
C GLN A 169 13.68 22.90 -17.85
N MET A 170 12.40 22.56 -17.66
CA MET A 170 11.29 23.51 -17.77
C MET A 170 11.37 24.59 -16.70
N ARG A 171 11.60 24.21 -15.44
CA ARG A 171 11.81 25.18 -14.37
C ARG A 171 12.95 26.14 -14.69
N HIS A 172 14.07 25.63 -15.22
CA HIS A 172 15.20 26.48 -15.59
C HIS A 172 14.86 27.45 -16.73
N GLN A 173 14.18 26.99 -17.79
CA GLN A 173 13.78 27.88 -18.90
C GLN A 173 12.76 28.93 -18.45
N VAL A 174 11.76 28.53 -17.66
CA VAL A 174 10.77 29.47 -17.11
C VAL A 174 11.45 30.51 -16.23
N ASP A 175 12.38 30.09 -15.37
CA ASP A 175 13.13 31.01 -14.51
C ASP A 175 13.96 32.02 -15.31
N GLN A 176 14.61 31.58 -16.39
CA GLN A 176 15.30 32.48 -17.33
C GLN A 176 14.35 33.47 -18.00
N ILE A 177 13.14 33.04 -18.38
CA ILE A 177 12.12 33.91 -18.98
C ILE A 177 11.64 34.95 -17.97
N LEU A 178 11.33 34.53 -16.73
CA LEU A 178 10.83 35.41 -15.67
C LEU A 178 11.83 36.51 -15.28
N HIS A 179 13.13 36.21 -15.32
CA HIS A 179 14.21 37.16 -14.97
C HIS A 179 14.84 37.85 -16.19
N SER A 180 14.31 37.61 -17.39
CA SER A 180 14.81 38.25 -18.61
C SER A 180 14.26 39.67 -18.74
N ARG A 181 15.14 40.63 -19.01
CA ARG A 181 14.77 42.03 -19.31
C ARG A 181 13.75 42.16 -20.45
N ARG A 182 13.69 41.17 -21.36
CA ARG A 182 12.71 41.15 -22.46
C ARG A 182 11.27 41.02 -21.93
N TYR A 183 11.09 40.32 -20.82
CA TYR A 183 9.78 39.96 -20.27
C TYR A 183 9.38 40.81 -19.06
N GLU A 184 10.32 41.55 -18.46
CA GLU A 184 10.12 42.38 -17.28
C GLU A 184 8.92 43.35 -17.39
N ASP A 185 8.83 44.11 -18.50
CA ASP A 185 7.73 45.05 -18.72
C ASP A 185 6.43 44.38 -19.20
N ILE A 186 6.52 43.14 -19.68
CA ILE A 186 5.43 42.40 -20.33
C ILE A 186 4.65 41.54 -19.32
N LEU A 187 5.36 40.98 -18.34
CA LEU A 187 4.77 40.13 -17.32
C LEU A 187 3.86 40.95 -16.41
N GLN A 188 2.73 40.37 -16.02
CA GLN A 188 1.88 40.93 -14.97
C GLN A 188 2.57 40.79 -13.61
N GLU A 189 3.13 39.60 -13.34
CA GLU A 189 3.82 39.24 -12.11
C GLU A 189 4.93 38.21 -12.41
N GLN A 190 5.97 38.15 -11.58
CA GLN A 190 7.12 37.25 -11.76
C GLN A 190 6.87 35.87 -11.13
N TYR A 191 5.88 35.15 -11.64
CA TYR A 191 5.65 33.76 -11.30
C TYR A 191 5.23 32.97 -12.53
N PHE A 192 5.29 31.65 -12.45
CA PHE A 192 4.70 30.76 -13.45
C PHE A 192 3.53 30.00 -12.86
N ALA A 193 2.57 29.67 -13.70
CA ALA A 193 1.44 28.83 -13.34
C ALA A 193 1.42 27.56 -14.19
N GLN A 194 0.60 26.60 -13.78
CA GLN A 194 0.23 25.47 -14.61
C GLN A 194 -1.25 25.61 -15.00
N ARG A 195 -1.55 25.49 -16.30
CA ARG A 195 -2.89 25.49 -16.87
C ARG A 195 -3.05 24.26 -17.74
N GLU A 196 -4.03 23.41 -17.40
CA GLU A 196 -4.28 22.13 -18.11
C GLU A 196 -3.02 21.24 -18.25
N GLY A 197 -2.20 21.24 -17.20
CA GLY A 197 -0.94 20.48 -17.17
C GLY A 197 0.24 21.17 -17.89
N ARG A 198 0.05 22.36 -18.47
CA ARG A 198 1.10 23.08 -19.22
C ARG A 198 1.62 24.28 -18.44
N TYR A 199 2.93 24.47 -18.46
CA TYR A 199 3.59 25.62 -17.83
C TYR A 199 3.33 26.88 -18.66
N VAL A 200 2.88 27.93 -17.98
CA VAL A 200 2.48 29.21 -18.56
C VAL A 200 2.95 30.38 -17.70
N ILE A 201 3.12 31.54 -18.31
CA ILE A 201 3.50 32.80 -17.65
C ILE A 201 2.35 33.83 -17.74
N PRO A 202 2.14 34.64 -16.69
CA PRO A 202 1.11 35.66 -16.68
C PRO A 202 1.58 36.92 -17.43
N VAL A 203 0.97 37.20 -18.57
CA VAL A 203 1.26 38.35 -19.44
C VAL A 203 0.16 39.39 -19.34
N LYS A 204 0.50 40.68 -19.32
CA LYS A 204 -0.47 41.77 -19.38
C LYS A 204 -1.27 41.69 -20.69
N ALA A 205 -2.59 41.82 -20.63
CA ALA A 205 -3.46 41.58 -21.79
C ALA A 205 -3.18 42.51 -22.99
N ASP A 206 -2.79 43.76 -22.72
CA ASP A 206 -2.38 44.76 -23.71
C ASP A 206 -1.04 44.45 -24.38
N MET A 207 -0.19 43.66 -23.73
CA MET A 207 1.15 43.29 -24.20
C MET A 207 1.21 41.92 -24.91
N ARG A 208 0.06 41.25 -25.10
CA ARG A 208 -0.02 39.91 -25.74
C ARG A 208 0.75 39.79 -27.06
N GLY A 209 0.73 40.85 -27.88
CA GLY A 209 1.33 40.85 -29.22
C GLY A 209 2.86 40.84 -29.23
N ARG A 210 3.49 41.11 -28.08
CA ARG A 210 4.95 41.14 -27.94
C ARG A 210 5.56 39.78 -27.61
N VAL A 211 4.75 38.80 -27.20
CA VAL A 211 5.21 37.45 -26.86
C VAL A 211 4.57 36.44 -27.80
N PRO A 212 5.34 35.83 -28.70
CA PRO A 212 4.82 34.74 -29.52
C PRO A 212 4.55 33.51 -28.65
N GLY A 213 3.32 33.01 -28.69
CA GLY A 213 2.90 31.89 -27.86
C GLY A 213 1.42 31.55 -27.98
N ILE A 214 0.97 30.64 -27.12
CA ILE A 214 -0.41 30.12 -27.07
C ILE A 214 -1.03 30.55 -25.75
N VAL A 215 -2.21 31.18 -25.79
CA VAL A 215 -2.96 31.53 -24.58
C VAL A 215 -3.76 30.32 -24.13
N HIS A 216 -3.56 29.90 -22.89
CA HIS A 216 -4.26 28.76 -22.28
C HIS A 216 -5.42 29.18 -21.39
N ASP A 217 -5.33 30.36 -20.78
CA ASP A 217 -6.35 30.83 -19.85
C ASP A 217 -6.30 32.37 -19.73
N VAL A 218 -7.39 32.96 -19.22
CA VAL A 218 -7.55 34.40 -19.01
C VAL A 218 -8.08 34.64 -17.60
N SER A 219 -7.52 35.61 -16.88
CA SER A 219 -8.00 35.95 -15.54
C SER A 219 -9.44 36.47 -15.57
N ALA A 220 -10.16 36.34 -14.46
CA ALA A 220 -11.57 36.77 -14.37
C ALA A 220 -11.78 38.27 -14.67
N SER A 221 -10.78 39.12 -14.40
CA SER A 221 -10.80 40.55 -14.74
C SER A 221 -10.43 40.84 -16.20
N GLY A 222 -9.96 39.84 -16.95
CA GLY A 222 -9.44 40.00 -18.31
C GLY A 222 -8.07 40.67 -18.40
N ALA A 223 -7.49 41.10 -17.28
CA ALA A 223 -6.24 41.87 -17.26
C ALA A 223 -4.98 41.01 -17.50
N THR A 224 -5.07 39.69 -17.25
CA THR A 224 -3.93 38.77 -17.31
C THR A 224 -4.23 37.60 -18.22
N LEU A 225 -3.32 37.35 -19.16
CA LEU A 225 -3.35 36.21 -20.05
C LEU A 225 -2.30 35.20 -19.59
N PHE A 226 -2.72 33.96 -19.34
CA PHE A 226 -1.81 32.86 -19.06
C PHE A 226 -1.32 32.27 -20.37
N LEU A 227 -0.13 32.70 -20.78
CA LEU A 227 0.43 32.41 -22.09
C LEU A 227 1.59 31.42 -21.95
N GLU A 228 1.61 30.42 -22.83
CA GLU A 228 2.74 29.55 -23.08
C GLU A 228 3.61 30.16 -24.18
N PRO A 229 4.82 30.64 -23.87
CA PRO A 229 5.74 31.16 -24.88
C PRO A 229 6.13 30.05 -25.85
N ARG A 230 6.37 30.41 -27.13
CA ARG A 230 6.78 29.47 -28.18
C ARG A 230 8.01 28.63 -27.78
N GLU A 231 8.91 29.23 -27.00
CA GLU A 231 10.14 28.61 -26.49
C GLU A 231 9.85 27.43 -25.53
N LEU A 232 8.70 27.42 -24.85
CA LEU A 232 8.29 26.37 -23.92
C LEU A 232 7.43 25.26 -24.57
N VAL A 233 6.93 25.46 -25.79
CA VAL A 233 5.92 24.57 -26.41
C VAL A 233 6.41 23.13 -26.54
N GLU A 234 7.62 22.93 -27.09
CA GLU A 234 8.20 21.59 -27.27
C GLU A 234 8.45 20.88 -25.93
N LEU A 235 8.87 21.64 -24.91
CA LEU A 235 9.17 21.09 -23.60
C LEU A 235 7.88 20.74 -22.83
N ASN A 236 6.84 21.58 -22.93
CA ASN A 236 5.51 21.27 -22.42
C ASN A 236 4.93 20.02 -23.09
N ASN A 237 5.12 19.86 -24.41
CA ASN A 237 4.69 18.66 -25.13
C ASN A 237 5.42 17.42 -24.62
N SER A 238 6.74 17.51 -24.46
CA SER A 238 7.58 16.40 -23.97
C SER A 238 7.21 15.99 -22.54
N ILE A 239 6.96 16.97 -21.64
CA ILE A 239 6.49 16.70 -20.27
C ILE A 239 5.11 16.05 -20.30
N LYS A 240 4.19 16.56 -21.12
CA LYS A 240 2.84 16.00 -21.23
C LYS A 240 2.87 14.55 -21.69
N VAL A 241 3.76 14.19 -22.62
CA VAL A 241 3.95 12.80 -23.05
C VAL A 241 4.56 11.93 -21.95
N ALA A 242 5.48 12.47 -21.15
CA ALA A 242 6.13 11.73 -20.07
C ALA A 242 5.23 11.51 -18.84
N ASP A 243 4.21 12.35 -18.65
CA ASP A 243 3.23 12.27 -17.56
C ASP A 243 1.94 11.49 -17.95
N LEU A 244 1.80 11.05 -19.21
CA LEU A 244 0.72 10.17 -19.69
C LEU A 244 0.94 8.72 -19.24
#